data_AF-A0A7L4EKN7-F1
#
_entry.id   AF-A0A7L4EKN7-F1
#
_cell.length_a   1.000
_cell.length_b   1.000
_cell.length_c   1.000
_cell.angle_alpha   90.00
_cell.angle_beta   90.00
_cell.angle_gamma   90.00
#
_symmetry.space_group_name_H-M   'P 1'
#
loop_
_entity.id
_entity.type
_entity.pdbx_description
1 polymer ?
#
loop_
_entity_poly.entity_id
_entity_poly.type
_entity_poly.pdbx_seq_one_letter_code
_entity_poly.pdbx_strand_id
1 'polypeptide(L)'
;MAPSGRKHGGKAGKPAQEDQTITTYDFEEERKELSGSEEDIREGAYMTFLGHLYNVNFITFVTMNTRRGEVQNMLERFGADINKALLAKRKRLEMYTKASLKTSNQKIEHVWKTQQEQRQKLNHEFSQQFLTLFQQWDVDVQKSEEQEEKLANMLRQQQKVFQQARIVQSQRLKTIKQLYEQFLKSMEELEKSNENLLAGAQNELRKEMAMLQKKIMMDTQQQEMATVRKSLQSMLF
;
A
#
# COMPACT_ATOMS: atom_id res chain seq x y z
N MET A 1 23.87 32.02 -21.75
CA MET A 1 23.61 30.64 -22.23
C MET A 1 22.12 30.37 -22.12
N ALA A 2 21.48 29.96 -23.21
CA ALA A 2 20.06 29.65 -23.30
C ALA A 2 19.70 28.31 -22.61
N PRO A 3 18.41 28.03 -22.32
CA PRO A 3 17.93 27.21 -21.21
C PRO A 3 17.42 25.82 -21.64
N SER A 4 17.01 24.98 -20.69
CA SER A 4 15.98 23.97 -20.96
C SER A 4 15.15 23.67 -19.72
N GLY A 5 13.85 23.95 -19.80
CA GLY A 5 12.87 23.55 -18.80
C GLY A 5 12.11 22.30 -19.21
N ARG A 6 11.33 21.73 -18.29
CA ARG A 6 10.06 21.07 -18.65
C ARG A 6 9.09 21.02 -17.48
N LYS A 7 7.86 21.41 -17.82
CA LYS A 7 6.62 21.42 -17.03
C LYS A 7 6.15 20.00 -16.71
N HIS A 8 5.58 19.79 -15.53
CA HIS A 8 4.57 18.76 -15.29
C HIS A 8 3.31 19.41 -14.74
N GLY A 9 2.24 19.41 -15.55
CA GLY A 9 0.87 19.64 -15.13
C GLY A 9 0.17 18.28 -15.00
N GLY A 10 -0.51 18.07 -13.89
CA GLY A 10 -1.11 16.77 -13.54
C GLY A 10 -2.48 16.50 -14.14
N LYS A 11 -2.96 15.26 -13.95
CA LYS A 11 -4.32 14.92 -13.51
C LYS A 11 -4.41 13.43 -13.13
N ALA A 12 -5.24 13.17 -12.13
CA ALA A 12 -5.48 11.89 -11.46
C ALA A 12 -6.55 11.02 -12.15
N GLY A 13 -6.54 9.71 -11.84
CA GLY A 13 -7.66 8.78 -12.06
C GLY A 13 -7.24 7.29 -12.03
N LYS A 14 -7.54 6.58 -10.93
CA LYS A 14 -7.62 5.09 -10.79
C LYS A 14 -9.04 4.61 -11.26
N PRO A 15 -9.35 3.31 -11.48
CA PRO A 15 -8.76 2.10 -10.86
C PRO A 15 -8.57 0.83 -11.74
N ALA A 16 -7.84 -0.14 -11.15
CA ALA A 16 -7.94 -1.61 -11.17
C ALA A 16 -8.37 -2.38 -12.45
N GLN A 17 -7.50 -3.28 -12.91
CA GLN A 17 -7.81 -4.72 -13.00
C GLN A 17 -6.47 -5.49 -13.08
N GLU A 18 -6.10 -6.14 -11.98
CA GLU A 18 -5.09 -7.20 -11.97
C GLU A 18 -5.76 -8.47 -12.49
N ASP A 19 -5.17 -9.10 -13.50
CA ASP A 19 -5.43 -10.50 -13.82
C ASP A 19 -4.06 -11.16 -14.07
N GLN A 20 -3.41 -11.54 -12.97
CA GLN A 20 -2.23 -12.41 -13.01
C GLN A 20 -2.71 -13.84 -12.74
N THR A 21 -3.01 -14.56 -13.81
CA THR A 21 -3.27 -16.00 -13.77
C THR A 21 -1.98 -16.73 -13.43
N ILE A 22 -1.90 -17.25 -12.20
CA ILE A 22 -0.93 -18.25 -11.78
C ILE A 22 -1.53 -19.64 -12.04
N THR A 23 -0.90 -20.32 -12.99
CA THR A 23 -0.51 -21.74 -12.98
C THR A 23 -1.59 -22.81 -13.07
N THR A 24 -1.56 -23.54 -14.19
CA THR A 24 -1.69 -25.01 -14.15
C THR A 24 -0.53 -25.57 -14.96
N TYR A 25 0.45 -26.19 -14.29
CA TYR A 25 1.54 -26.91 -14.94
C TYR A 25 1.05 -28.35 -15.12
N ASP A 26 0.77 -28.73 -16.36
CA ASP A 26 0.20 -30.03 -16.73
C ASP A 26 1.32 -31.08 -16.80
N PHE A 27 1.13 -32.20 -16.10
CA PHE A 27 2.06 -33.33 -16.10
C PHE A 27 1.39 -34.44 -16.92
N GLU A 28 1.68 -34.46 -18.22
CA GLU A 28 1.28 -35.52 -19.15
C GLU A 28 1.85 -36.86 -18.65
N GLU A 29 0.98 -37.67 -18.03
CA GLU A 29 1.25 -39.05 -17.63
C GLU A 29 1.21 -39.93 -18.88
N GLU A 30 2.38 -40.16 -19.49
CA GLU A 30 2.57 -41.09 -20.60
C GLU A 30 2.30 -42.53 -20.14
N ARG A 31 1.02 -42.94 -20.09
CA ARG A 31 0.60 -44.32 -19.85
C ARG A 31 0.87 -45.16 -21.08
N LYS A 32 2.07 -45.72 -21.12
CA LYS A 32 2.49 -46.75 -22.05
C LYS A 32 1.82 -48.08 -21.66
N GLU A 33 0.63 -48.32 -22.20
CA GLU A 33 -0.04 -49.62 -22.10
C GLU A 33 0.72 -50.67 -22.93
N LEU A 34 1.45 -51.55 -22.23
CA LEU A 34 2.04 -52.75 -22.80
C LEU A 34 0.99 -53.87 -22.79
N SER A 35 0.17 -53.95 -23.84
CA SER A 35 -0.73 -55.09 -24.07
C SER A 35 -0.02 -56.13 -24.93
N GLY A 36 0.48 -57.19 -24.27
CA GLY A 36 1.08 -58.36 -24.89
C GLY A 36 0.03 -59.39 -25.33
N SER A 37 0.20 -59.87 -26.55
CA SER A 37 -0.54 -60.92 -27.26
C SER A 37 -0.54 -62.29 -26.56
N GLU A 38 -1.68 -62.98 -26.56
CA GLU A 38 -1.74 -64.46 -26.56
C GLU A 38 -2.83 -64.93 -27.55
N GLU A 39 -2.38 -65.57 -28.62
CA GLU A 39 -3.17 -66.32 -29.60
C GLU A 39 -3.50 -67.71 -29.03
N ASP A 40 -4.80 -68.03 -28.95
CA ASP A 40 -5.29 -69.36 -28.54
C ASP A 40 -5.56 -70.21 -29.79
N ILE A 41 -4.66 -71.16 -30.05
CA ILE A 41 -4.75 -72.17 -31.11
C ILE A 41 -5.67 -73.29 -30.61
N ARG A 42 -6.82 -73.49 -31.25
CA ARG A 42 -7.71 -74.62 -30.98
C ARG A 42 -7.63 -75.67 -32.10
N GLU A 43 -6.89 -76.74 -31.83
CA GLU A 43 -6.99 -78.05 -32.48
C GLU A 43 -8.46 -78.53 -32.43
N GLY A 44 -9.07 -79.09 -33.47
CA GLY A 44 -8.63 -80.27 -34.20
C GLY A 44 -9.61 -81.42 -33.90
N ALA A 45 -10.81 -81.38 -34.50
CA ALA A 45 -11.82 -82.44 -34.35
C ALA A 45 -11.83 -83.33 -35.62
N TYR A 46 -11.16 -84.48 -35.56
CA TYR A 46 -11.28 -85.52 -36.58
C TYR A 46 -12.30 -86.58 -36.14
N MET A 47 -13.34 -86.71 -36.94
CA MET A 47 -14.40 -87.71 -36.84
C MET A 47 -13.89 -89.11 -37.22
N THR A 48 -14.35 -90.07 -36.43
CA THR A 48 -14.07 -91.50 -36.40
C THR A 48 -14.36 -92.21 -37.74
N PHE A 49 -13.38 -92.97 -38.24
CA PHE A 49 -13.58 -93.99 -39.28
C PHE A 49 -13.96 -95.33 -38.62
N LEU A 50 -15.13 -95.87 -38.99
CA LEU A 50 -15.54 -97.25 -38.75
C LEU A 50 -15.20 -98.09 -39.99
N GLY A 51 -14.57 -99.26 -39.82
CA GLY A 51 -14.40 -100.18 -40.93
C GLY A 51 -13.48 -101.39 -40.68
N HIS A 52 -14.08 -102.46 -40.16
CA HIS A 52 -13.83 -103.88 -40.50
C HIS A 52 -12.55 -104.64 -40.07
N LEU A 53 -12.78 -105.52 -39.07
CA LEU A 53 -12.70 -107.00 -39.10
C LEU A 53 -11.36 -107.80 -39.04
N TYR A 54 -11.50 -108.95 -38.34
CA TYR A 54 -10.63 -110.14 -38.15
C TYR A 54 -9.57 -110.05 -37.02
N ASN A 55 -9.76 -110.64 -35.83
CA ASN A 55 -9.89 -112.05 -35.37
C ASN A 55 -8.52 -112.70 -35.02
N VAL A 56 -8.54 -113.43 -33.90
CA VAL A 56 -7.61 -114.46 -33.40
C VAL A 56 -6.37 -113.97 -32.62
N ASN A 57 -6.52 -113.84 -31.29
CA ASN A 57 -5.73 -114.60 -30.28
C ASN A 57 -6.02 -114.07 -28.87
N PHE A 58 -7.12 -114.60 -28.32
CA PHE A 58 -7.45 -114.60 -26.90
C PHE A 58 -6.49 -115.58 -26.19
N ILE A 59 -6.06 -115.27 -24.97
CA ILE A 59 -5.30 -116.15 -24.05
C ILE A 59 -3.75 -116.18 -24.24
N THR A 60 -3.08 -115.03 -24.25
CA THR A 60 -1.71 -114.90 -23.65
C THR A 60 -1.30 -113.46 -23.27
N PHE A 61 -2.24 -112.51 -23.24
CA PHE A 61 -1.96 -111.09 -22.96
C PHE A 61 -2.44 -110.64 -21.55
N VAL A 62 -3.38 -111.37 -20.94
CA VAL A 62 -4.11 -110.91 -19.73
C VAL A 62 -3.23 -110.82 -18.47
N THR A 63 -2.18 -111.63 -18.34
CA THR A 63 -1.27 -111.61 -17.18
C THR A 63 -0.13 -110.59 -17.25
N MET A 64 0.19 -110.04 -18.44
CA MET A 64 1.14 -108.93 -18.60
C MET A 64 0.48 -107.54 -18.52
N ASN A 65 -0.83 -107.45 -18.73
CA ASN A 65 -1.56 -106.17 -18.70
C ASN A 65 -2.01 -105.74 -17.30
N THR A 66 -2.20 -106.69 -16.39
CA THR A 66 -2.58 -106.37 -15.00
C THR A 66 -1.45 -105.62 -14.28
N ARG A 67 -0.19 -106.10 -14.39
CA ARG A 67 0.98 -105.39 -13.82
C ARG A 67 1.32 -104.08 -14.54
N ARG A 68 1.06 -103.99 -15.85
CA ARG A 68 1.23 -102.73 -16.63
C ARG A 68 0.19 -101.67 -16.24
N GLY A 69 -1.05 -102.09 -15.99
CA GLY A 69 -2.14 -101.21 -15.52
C GLY A 69 -1.94 -100.70 -14.09
N GLU A 70 -1.36 -101.50 -13.20
CA GLU A 70 -1.00 -101.06 -11.84
C GLU A 70 0.10 -99.99 -11.86
N VAL A 71 1.16 -100.19 -12.66
CA VAL A 71 2.24 -99.19 -12.83
C VAL A 71 1.71 -97.91 -13.48
N GLN A 72 0.80 -98.03 -14.46
CA GLN A 72 0.12 -96.88 -15.06
C GLN A 72 -0.74 -96.12 -14.04
N ASN A 73 -1.55 -96.81 -13.24
CA ASN A 73 -2.34 -96.22 -12.17
C ASN A 73 -1.47 -95.52 -11.10
N MET A 74 -0.32 -96.11 -10.75
CA MET A 74 0.63 -95.46 -9.83
C MET A 74 1.24 -94.20 -10.44
N LEU A 75 1.56 -94.21 -11.74
CA LEU A 75 2.09 -93.05 -12.45
C LEU A 75 1.05 -91.91 -12.57
N GLU A 76 -0.22 -92.26 -12.82
CA GLU A 76 -1.33 -91.30 -12.84
C GLU A 76 -1.55 -90.66 -11.46
N ARG A 77 -1.51 -91.45 -10.39
CA ARG A 77 -1.56 -90.95 -9.01
C ARG A 77 -0.37 -90.03 -8.69
N PHE A 78 0.83 -90.43 -9.09
CA PHE A 78 2.04 -89.61 -8.91
C PHE A 78 1.95 -88.30 -9.69
N GLY A 79 1.45 -88.32 -10.93
CA GLY A 79 1.18 -87.13 -11.73
C GLY A 79 0.13 -86.21 -11.08
N ALA A 80 -0.93 -86.78 -10.51
CA ALA A 80 -1.96 -86.02 -9.78
C ALA A 80 -1.39 -85.36 -8.51
N ASP A 81 -0.54 -86.06 -7.76
CA ASP A 81 0.12 -85.53 -6.57
C ASP A 81 1.13 -84.41 -6.91
N ILE A 82 1.90 -84.57 -7.99
CA ILE A 82 2.77 -83.50 -8.52
C ILE A 82 1.94 -82.27 -8.89
N ASN A 83 0.84 -82.45 -9.64
CA ASN A 83 -0.01 -81.33 -10.06
C ASN A 83 -0.65 -80.62 -8.85
N LYS A 84 -1.12 -81.39 -7.85
CA LYS A 84 -1.67 -80.86 -6.60
C LYS A 84 -0.61 -80.07 -5.81
N ALA A 85 0.61 -80.59 -5.71
CA ALA A 85 1.73 -79.90 -5.06
C ALA A 85 2.13 -78.63 -5.81
N LEU A 86 2.12 -78.66 -7.16
CA LEU A 86 2.40 -77.51 -8.00
C LEU A 86 1.35 -76.40 -7.80
N LEU A 87 0.06 -76.75 -7.81
CA LEU A 87 -1.04 -75.83 -7.55
C LEU A 87 -0.97 -75.24 -6.14
N ALA A 88 -0.66 -76.05 -5.12
CA ALA A 88 -0.48 -75.57 -3.75
C ALA A 88 0.71 -74.60 -3.64
N LYS A 89 1.84 -74.90 -4.31
CA LYS A 89 3.02 -74.02 -4.38
C LYS A 89 2.69 -72.70 -5.08
N ARG A 90 1.97 -72.75 -6.21
CA ARG A 90 1.50 -71.58 -6.94
C ARG A 90 0.62 -70.69 -6.05
N LYS A 91 -0.42 -71.25 -5.42
CA LYS A 91 -1.31 -70.52 -4.51
C LYS A 91 -0.55 -69.89 -3.35
N ARG A 92 0.43 -70.60 -2.77
CA ARG A 92 1.28 -70.06 -1.69
C ARG A 92 2.12 -68.87 -2.17
N LEU A 93 2.71 -68.96 -3.36
CA LEU A 93 3.47 -67.86 -3.96
C LEU A 93 2.57 -66.65 -4.26
N GLU A 94 1.39 -66.86 -4.85
CA GLU A 94 0.42 -65.79 -5.11
C GLU A 94 0.01 -65.06 -3.82
N MET A 95 -0.32 -65.81 -2.77
CA MET A 95 -0.67 -65.22 -1.46
C MET A 95 0.50 -64.44 -0.87
N TYR A 96 1.72 -65.00 -0.91
CA TYR A 96 2.92 -64.34 -0.40
C TYR A 96 3.24 -63.05 -1.17
N THR A 97 3.21 -63.10 -2.50
CA THR A 97 3.46 -61.93 -3.36
C THR A 97 2.41 -60.85 -3.12
N LYS A 98 1.13 -61.22 -3.01
CA LYS A 98 0.05 -60.27 -2.72
C LYS A 98 0.23 -59.60 -1.36
N ALA A 99 0.56 -60.36 -0.31
CA ALA A 99 0.81 -59.81 1.02
C ALA A 99 2.05 -58.90 1.05
N SER A 100 3.12 -59.30 0.35
CA SER A 100 4.35 -58.52 0.23
C SER A 100 4.11 -57.20 -0.50
N LEU A 101 3.39 -57.23 -1.63
CA LEU A 101 3.05 -56.03 -2.38
C LEU A 101 2.17 -55.08 -1.56
N LYS A 102 1.15 -55.60 -0.87
CA LYS A 102 0.30 -54.81 0.03
C LYS A 102 1.13 -54.10 1.10
N THR A 103 2.04 -54.82 1.74
CA THR A 103 2.91 -54.27 2.79
C THR A 103 3.85 -53.20 2.22
N SER A 104 4.39 -53.43 1.01
CA SER A 104 5.24 -52.46 0.32
C SER A 104 4.48 -51.17 -0.02
N ASN A 105 3.28 -51.29 -0.58
CA ASN A 105 2.41 -50.14 -0.87
C ASN A 105 2.11 -49.33 0.38
N GLN A 106 1.75 -49.99 1.50
CA GLN A 106 1.48 -49.30 2.76
C GLN A 106 2.70 -48.51 3.27
N LYS A 107 3.92 -49.03 3.10
CA LYS A 107 5.14 -48.29 3.47
C LYS A 107 5.35 -47.06 2.60
N ILE A 108 5.13 -47.19 1.29
CA ILE A 108 5.24 -46.06 0.34
C ILE A 108 4.20 -44.98 0.67
N GLU A 109 2.95 -45.37 0.88
CA GLU A 109 1.87 -44.46 1.29
C GLU A 109 2.19 -43.74 2.60
N HIS A 110 2.75 -44.47 3.58
CA HIS A 110 3.13 -43.87 4.86
C HIS A 110 4.24 -42.82 4.71
N VAL A 111 5.27 -43.11 3.92
CA VAL A 111 6.35 -42.14 3.63
C VAL A 111 5.78 -40.92 2.91
N TRP A 112 4.93 -41.13 1.90
CA TRP A 112 4.28 -40.06 1.16
C TRP A 112 3.45 -39.15 2.08
N LYS A 113 2.59 -39.74 2.91
CA LYS A 113 1.74 -39.01 3.87
C LYS A 113 2.59 -38.23 4.88
N THR A 114 3.63 -38.84 5.42
CA THR A 114 4.55 -38.17 6.36
C THR A 114 5.20 -36.95 5.72
N GLN A 115 5.68 -37.06 4.47
CA GLN A 115 6.26 -35.91 3.77
C GLN A 115 5.23 -34.82 3.47
N GLN A 116 4.00 -35.19 3.11
CA GLN A 116 2.92 -34.24 2.89
C GLN A 116 2.59 -33.46 4.16
N GLU A 117 2.46 -34.15 5.30
CA GLU A 117 2.22 -33.54 6.61
C GLU A 117 3.35 -32.59 7.01
N GLN A 118 4.61 -32.96 6.79
CA GLN A 118 5.75 -32.09 7.06
C GLN A 118 5.71 -30.81 6.23
N ARG A 119 5.40 -30.90 4.92
CA ARG A 119 5.27 -29.72 4.05
C ARG A 119 4.09 -28.83 4.47
N GLN A 120 2.96 -29.41 4.82
CA GLN A 120 1.80 -28.67 5.31
C GLN A 120 2.09 -27.95 6.62
N LYS A 121 2.78 -28.62 7.55
CA LYS A 121 3.19 -28.03 8.83
C LYS A 121 4.09 -26.82 8.61
N LEU A 122 5.13 -26.96 7.78
CA LEU A 122 6.05 -25.87 7.46
C LEU A 122 5.31 -24.68 6.83
N ASN A 123 4.42 -24.96 5.87
CA ASN A 123 3.64 -23.91 5.23
C ASN A 123 2.72 -23.19 6.23
N HIS A 124 2.09 -23.94 7.15
CA HIS A 124 1.26 -23.36 8.19
C HIS A 124 2.08 -22.46 9.14
N GLU A 125 3.25 -22.91 9.59
CA GLU A 125 4.14 -22.13 10.46
C GLU A 125 4.54 -20.79 9.81
N PHE A 126 4.95 -20.81 8.54
CA PHE A 126 5.28 -19.57 7.83
C PHE A 126 4.06 -18.70 7.56
N SER A 127 2.91 -19.30 7.22
CA SER A 127 1.66 -18.55 7.02
C SER A 127 1.26 -17.78 8.28
N GLN A 128 1.43 -18.37 9.46
CA GLN A 128 1.18 -17.70 10.74
C GLN A 128 2.16 -16.55 11.00
N GLN A 129 3.45 -16.73 10.67
CA GLN A 129 4.43 -15.65 10.77
C GLN A 129 4.09 -14.47 9.85
N PHE A 130 3.76 -14.75 8.58
CA PHE A 130 3.32 -13.72 7.64
C PHE A 130 2.05 -13.01 8.12
N LEU A 131 1.05 -13.76 8.61
CA LEU A 131 -0.17 -13.19 9.15
C LEU A 131 0.11 -12.22 10.29
N THR A 132 1.00 -12.60 11.22
CA THR A 132 1.39 -11.75 12.35
C THR A 132 2.06 -10.46 11.86
N LEU A 133 2.96 -10.56 10.86
CA LEU A 133 3.61 -9.40 10.27
C LEU A 133 2.61 -8.46 9.57
N PHE A 134 1.64 -9.02 8.85
CA PHE A 134 0.61 -8.21 8.18
C PHE A 134 -0.32 -7.51 9.17
N GLN A 135 -0.69 -8.19 10.26
CA GLN A 135 -1.49 -7.57 11.32
C GLN A 135 -0.73 -6.43 12.01
N GLN A 136 0.56 -6.63 12.29
CA GLN A 136 1.40 -5.58 12.87
C GLN A 136 1.55 -4.39 11.91
N TRP A 137 1.77 -4.65 10.63
CA TRP A 137 1.87 -3.61 9.62
C TRP A 137 0.55 -2.82 9.50
N ASP A 138 -0.60 -3.49 9.49
CA ASP A 138 -1.91 -2.82 9.43
C ASP A 138 -2.11 -1.86 10.64
N VAL A 139 -1.75 -2.31 11.84
CA VAL A 139 -1.76 -1.47 13.05
C VAL A 139 -0.82 -0.27 12.91
N ASP A 140 0.37 -0.46 12.36
CA ASP A 140 1.35 0.61 12.20
C ASP A 140 0.92 1.64 11.13
N VAL A 141 0.23 1.19 10.07
CA VAL A 141 -0.42 2.07 9.09
C VAL A 141 -1.49 2.92 9.75
N GLN A 142 -2.40 2.31 10.53
CA GLN A 142 -3.46 3.04 11.25
C GLN A 142 -2.87 4.07 12.21
N LYS A 143 -1.82 3.71 12.97
CA LYS A 143 -1.12 4.66 13.84
C LYS A 143 -0.49 5.81 13.05
N SER A 144 0.07 5.54 11.88
CA SER A 144 0.65 6.57 11.03
C SER A 144 -0.42 7.57 10.57
N GLU A 145 -1.60 7.08 10.17
CA GLU A 145 -2.75 7.92 9.79
C GLU A 145 -3.22 8.81 10.95
N GLU A 146 -3.31 8.27 12.17
CA GLU A 146 -3.66 9.06 13.36
C GLU A 146 -2.64 10.18 13.64
N GLN A 147 -1.34 9.93 13.45
CA GLN A 147 -0.31 10.95 13.63
C GLN A 147 -0.35 12.01 12.52
N GLU A 148 -0.62 11.61 11.29
CA GLU A 148 -0.82 12.53 10.17
C GLU A 148 -2.00 13.47 10.45
N GLU A 149 -3.13 12.95 10.93
CA GLU A 149 -4.29 13.78 11.26
C GLU A 149 -3.98 14.80 12.37
N LYS A 150 -3.28 14.38 13.43
CA LYS A 150 -2.84 15.27 14.51
C LYS A 150 -1.94 16.39 13.98
N LEU A 151 -0.98 16.05 13.11
CA LEU A 151 -0.08 17.02 12.51
C LEU A 151 -0.83 18.00 11.59
N ALA A 152 -1.75 17.49 10.77
CA ALA A 152 -2.58 18.31 9.89
C ALA A 152 -3.43 19.31 10.69
N ASN A 153 -4.03 18.85 11.80
CA ASN A 153 -4.80 19.71 12.70
C ASN A 153 -3.95 20.80 13.35
N MET A 154 -2.74 20.46 13.81
CA MET A 154 -1.80 21.43 14.37
C MET A 154 -1.37 22.46 13.33
N LEU A 155 -1.05 22.03 12.11
CA LEU A 155 -0.67 22.90 11.01
C LEU A 155 -1.81 23.86 10.64
N ARG A 156 -3.05 23.36 10.61
CA ARG A 156 -4.24 24.18 10.36
C ARG A 156 -4.44 25.24 11.44
N GLN A 157 -4.20 24.91 12.71
CA GLN A 157 -4.26 25.88 13.81
C GLN A 157 -3.17 26.93 13.68
N GLN A 158 -1.92 26.53 13.41
CA GLN A 158 -0.81 27.45 13.16
C GLN A 158 -1.08 28.40 11.99
N GLN A 159 -1.65 27.88 10.90
CA GLN A 159 -2.05 28.70 9.74
C GLN A 159 -3.05 29.78 10.13
N LYS A 160 -4.04 29.48 10.99
CA LYS A 160 -5.01 30.48 11.49
C LYS A 160 -4.32 31.54 12.33
N VAL A 161 -3.42 31.16 13.24
CA VAL A 161 -2.65 32.10 14.07
C VAL A 161 -1.83 33.04 13.20
N PHE A 162 -1.13 32.52 12.19
CA PHE A 162 -0.33 33.32 11.27
C PHE A 162 -1.19 34.30 10.46
N GLN A 163 -2.33 33.84 9.94
CA GLN A 163 -3.27 34.72 9.23
C GLN A 163 -3.80 35.84 10.13
N GLN A 164 -4.16 35.52 11.38
CA GLN A 164 -4.63 36.51 12.34
C GLN A 164 -3.53 37.52 12.68
N ALA A 165 -2.29 37.07 12.92
CA ALA A 165 -1.16 37.94 13.18
C ALA A 165 -0.92 38.93 12.02
N ARG A 166 -1.01 38.44 10.77
CA ARG A 166 -0.91 39.29 9.58
C ARG A 166 -2.00 40.36 9.54
N ILE A 167 -3.27 39.99 9.80
CA ILE A 167 -4.40 40.93 9.83
C ILE A 167 -4.16 42.00 10.89
N VAL A 168 -3.76 41.60 12.11
CA VAL A 168 -3.49 42.54 13.22
C VAL A 168 -2.36 43.50 12.87
N GLN A 169 -1.26 43.02 12.29
CA GLN A 169 -0.15 43.88 11.86
C GLN A 169 -0.57 44.87 10.78
N SER A 170 -1.30 44.42 9.75
CA SER A 170 -1.82 45.32 8.71
C SER A 170 -2.74 46.38 9.29
N GLN A 171 -3.59 46.02 10.25
CA GLN A 171 -4.47 46.97 10.91
C GLN A 171 -3.69 47.98 11.77
N ARG A 172 -2.67 47.54 12.51
CA ARG A 172 -1.79 48.44 13.29
C ARG A 172 -1.09 49.46 12.39
N LEU A 173 -0.55 49.02 11.24
CA LEU A 173 0.07 49.91 10.27
C LEU A 173 -0.91 50.95 9.74
N LYS A 174 -2.16 50.54 9.45
CA LYS A 174 -3.22 51.45 9.03
C LYS A 174 -3.52 52.51 10.10
N THR A 175 -3.61 52.11 11.37
CA THR A 175 -3.82 53.04 12.49
C THR A 175 -2.66 54.01 12.66
N ILE A 176 -1.40 53.54 12.55
CA ILE A 176 -0.22 54.42 12.61
C ILE A 176 -0.26 55.45 11.48
N LYS A 177 -0.58 55.02 10.26
CA LYS A 177 -0.71 55.93 9.10
C LYS A 177 -1.78 56.99 9.34
N GLN A 178 -2.95 56.59 9.81
CA GLN A 178 -4.05 57.52 10.11
C GLN A 178 -3.68 58.53 11.20
N LEU A 179 -3.00 58.08 12.26
CA LEU A 179 -2.53 58.97 13.33
C LEU A 179 -1.53 60.00 12.81
N TYR A 180 -0.61 59.57 11.94
CA TYR A 180 0.36 60.48 11.32
C TYR A 180 -0.31 61.52 10.42
N GLU A 181 -1.29 61.12 9.60
CA GLU A 181 -2.08 62.03 8.77
C GLU A 181 -2.86 63.06 9.62
N GLN A 182 -3.45 62.63 10.74
CA GLN A 182 -4.11 63.52 11.68
C GLN A 182 -3.15 64.51 12.35
N PHE A 183 -1.96 64.04 12.72
CA PHE A 183 -0.93 64.90 13.31
C PHE A 183 -0.51 66.01 12.32
N LEU A 184 -0.25 65.67 11.07
CA LEU A 184 0.10 66.65 10.03
C LEU A 184 -1.01 67.68 9.83
N LYS A 185 -2.27 67.23 9.73
CA LYS A 185 -3.41 68.13 9.60
C LYS A 185 -3.55 69.08 10.80
N SER A 186 -3.35 68.57 12.02
CA SER A 186 -3.41 69.38 13.24
C SER A 186 -2.28 70.42 13.28
N MET A 187 -1.10 70.08 12.79
CA MET A 187 0.03 71.02 12.64
C MET A 187 -0.29 72.14 11.64
N GLU A 188 -0.87 71.80 10.48
CA GLU A 188 -1.31 72.79 9.49
C GLU A 188 -2.39 73.74 10.04
N GLU A 189 -3.33 73.22 10.82
CA GLU A 189 -4.37 74.02 11.48
C GLU A 189 -3.77 74.96 12.55
N LEU A 190 -2.81 74.46 13.34
CA LEU A 190 -2.09 75.26 14.32
C LEU A 190 -1.27 76.38 13.67
N GLU A 191 -0.59 76.10 12.56
CA GLU A 191 0.19 77.08 11.82
C GLU A 191 -0.72 78.23 11.31
N LYS A 192 -1.87 77.90 10.71
CA LYS A 192 -2.87 78.90 10.29
C LYS A 192 -3.40 79.72 11.47
N SER A 193 -3.64 79.10 12.63
CA SER A 193 -4.05 79.82 13.83
C SER A 193 -2.97 80.80 14.31
N ASN A 194 -1.69 80.38 14.28
CA ASN A 194 -0.57 81.22 14.67
C ASN A 194 -0.35 82.39 13.72
N GLU A 195 -0.52 82.20 12.41
CA GLU A 195 -0.49 83.29 11.43
C GLU A 195 -1.51 84.39 11.75
N ASN A 196 -2.75 83.99 12.09
CA ASN A 196 -3.81 84.92 12.48
C ASN A 196 -3.47 85.66 13.79
N LEU A 197 -2.97 84.96 14.80
CA LEU A 197 -2.53 85.56 16.07
C LEU A 197 -1.38 86.56 15.86
N LEU A 198 -0.39 86.19 15.04
CA LEU A 198 0.75 87.03 14.72
C LEU A 198 0.30 88.29 13.97
N ALA A 199 -0.59 88.16 12.98
CA ALA A 199 -1.17 89.30 12.28
C ALA A 199 -1.93 90.23 13.23
N GLY A 200 -2.70 89.67 14.18
CA GLY A 200 -3.36 90.42 15.25
C GLY A 200 -2.36 91.20 16.11
N ALA A 201 -1.33 90.53 16.62
CA ALA A 201 -0.28 91.16 17.44
C ALA A 201 0.48 92.26 16.68
N GLN A 202 0.81 92.04 15.40
CA GLN A 202 1.44 93.06 14.55
C GLN A 202 0.55 94.29 14.36
N ASN A 203 -0.76 94.09 14.20
CA ASN A 203 -1.71 95.19 14.06
C ASN A 203 -1.81 96.02 15.35
N GLU A 204 -1.86 95.37 16.52
CA GLU A 204 -1.84 96.06 17.81
C GLU A 204 -0.52 96.83 18.02
N LEU A 205 0.62 96.21 17.72
CA LEU A 205 1.91 96.90 17.78
C LEU A 205 1.94 98.14 16.88
N ARG A 206 1.39 98.06 15.66
CA ARG A 206 1.30 99.20 14.75
C ARG A 206 0.42 100.32 15.32
N LYS A 207 -0.70 100.00 15.99
CA LYS A 207 -1.54 100.99 16.68
C LYS A 207 -0.80 101.66 17.84
N GLU A 208 -0.11 100.87 18.68
CA GLU A 208 0.71 101.37 19.79
C GLU A 208 1.82 102.31 19.30
N MET A 209 2.54 101.93 18.23
CA MET A 209 3.55 102.80 17.62
C MET A 209 2.96 104.11 17.09
N ALA A 210 1.76 104.07 16.47
CA ALA A 210 1.09 105.28 15.99
C ALA A 210 0.62 106.19 17.15
N MET A 211 0.10 105.60 18.23
CA MET A 211 -0.28 106.35 19.44
C MET A 211 0.95 107.01 20.09
N LEU A 212 2.06 106.28 20.19
CA LEU A 212 3.32 106.80 20.70
C LEU A 212 3.84 107.96 19.84
N GLN A 213 3.86 107.80 18.52
CA GLN A 213 4.28 108.86 17.60
C GLN A 213 3.40 110.12 17.75
N LYS A 214 2.08 109.95 17.83
CA LYS A 214 1.14 111.05 18.07
C LYS A 214 1.40 111.75 19.40
N LYS A 215 1.65 110.98 20.46
CA LYS A 215 1.95 111.52 21.79
C LYS A 215 3.23 112.37 21.78
N ILE A 216 4.31 111.86 21.17
CA ILE A 216 5.58 112.59 21.03
C ILE A 216 5.34 113.93 20.31
N MET A 217 4.61 113.92 19.18
CA MET A 217 4.29 115.16 18.44
C MET A 217 3.54 116.19 19.31
N MET A 218 2.52 115.76 20.06
CA MET A 218 1.74 116.65 20.93
C MET A 218 2.59 117.22 22.08
N ASP A 219 3.41 116.38 22.72
CA ASP A 219 4.28 116.78 23.82
C ASP A 219 5.35 117.79 23.34
N THR A 220 5.94 117.57 22.16
CA THR A 220 6.88 118.52 21.55
C THR A 220 6.22 119.86 21.23
N GLN A 221 5.02 119.86 20.62
CA GLN A 221 4.27 121.08 20.34
C GLN A 221 3.91 121.86 21.62
N GLN A 222 3.50 121.16 22.69
CA GLN A 222 3.25 121.80 23.98
C GLN A 222 4.52 122.42 24.57
N GLN A 223 5.66 121.74 24.47
CA GLN A 223 6.94 122.25 24.94
C GLN A 223 7.37 123.50 24.16
N GLU A 224 7.21 123.51 22.85
CA GLU A 224 7.47 124.69 22.00
C GLU A 224 6.56 125.86 22.37
N MET A 225 5.25 125.63 22.52
CA MET A 225 4.29 126.66 22.93
C MET A 225 4.58 127.22 24.33
N ALA A 226 4.99 126.36 25.27
CA ALA A 226 5.42 126.79 26.60
C ALA A 226 6.69 127.65 26.52
N THR A 227 7.62 127.29 25.65
CA THR A 227 8.85 128.07 25.39
C THR A 227 8.50 129.43 24.79
N VAL A 228 7.66 129.49 23.76
CA VAL A 228 7.17 130.74 23.15
C VAL A 228 6.47 131.62 24.19
N ARG A 229 5.57 131.05 25.02
CA ARG A 229 4.91 131.81 26.09
C ARG A 229 5.92 132.38 27.09
N LYS A 230 6.91 131.60 27.51
CA LYS A 230 7.98 132.08 28.41
C LYS A 230 8.76 133.22 27.75
N SER A 231 9.15 133.08 26.49
CA SER A 231 9.85 134.12 25.73
C SER A 231 9.04 135.40 25.55
N LEU A 232 7.72 135.29 25.33
CA LEU A 232 6.81 136.43 25.25
C LEU A 232 6.63 137.11 26.62
N GLN A 233 6.49 136.33 27.71
CA GLN A 233 6.42 136.88 29.07
C GLN A 233 7.69 137.63 29.47
N SER A 234 8.87 137.11 29.11
CA SER A 234 10.15 137.80 29.33
C SER A 234 10.37 139.05 28.48
N MET A 235 9.49 139.33 27.51
CA MET A 235 9.49 140.60 26.76
C MET A 235 8.48 141.62 27.29
N LEU A 236 7.53 141.20 28.13
CA LEU A 236 6.46 142.05 28.69
C LEU A 236 6.71 142.46 30.15
N PHE A 237 7.75 141.91 30.79
CA PHE A 237 8.30 142.27 32.10
C PHE A 237 9.82 142.42 31.98
#